data_AF-A0A537MM25-F1
#
_entry.id   AF-A0A537MM25-F1
#
_cell.length_a   1.000
_cell.length_b   1.000
_cell.length_c   1.000
_cell.angle_alpha   90.00
_cell.angle_beta   90.00
_cell.angle_gamma   90.00
#
_symmetry.space_group_name_H-M   'P 1'
#
loop_
_entity.id
_entity.type
_entity.pdbx_description
1 polymer ?
#
loop_
_entity_poly.entity_id
_entity_poly.type
_entity_poly.pdbx_seq_one_letter_code
_entity_poly.pdbx_strand_id
1 'polypeptide(L)'
;MFSKDGNSYQAWAKRTQSGQAMTNMATGLGYMGYDAAIKNFADWTDRIAAGELPFDKPQRPQGVERNVVVTMWDWSSNKAYLHDLVSTDKNQPTVNANGKVYGSTEESTDLVPVLDPVKHVASEIKHPYKDPETPSSSSLPKGTSAYWGDKPIWDGHTSIHNPIMDRQGRVWFTARIRPAGAQPKFCTDGSNASSKLAPLKESPRHLSVYDPSTAKWQLIDTCFPTHHLYFHPKSPDVLWTSAGGPGSGVVGWLDTKKYFSSGDDAASQRWAPIVVDTNASGKPDEGDTKLRAAFYGVTPSTVDDSVWGQSMGIGFARMAQPGFVMRMVPGSNPPDTTLTEVFVPPMPGYSPRGIDMGNDGVVWVPLASGHMASFDRKKCKGPLNGPDAASGKHCQEGWTLYRMPGPQFKGVDEKGSANHAYYVWVDRYNTLGLGKDVPIFQTNGSESLMAVVGGKVVDIRVPYPMGFFTKNVDGRIDDAKAGWKGRALWTTSGTRTNFHNEGGKENRPKVYKLQIRPNPLAS
;
A
#
# COMPACT_ATOMS: atom_id res chain seq x y z
N MET A 1 30.93 -3.83 11.48
CA MET A 1 31.12 -2.56 12.23
C MET A 1 30.56 -2.70 13.63
N PHE A 2 29.26 -2.99 13.79
CA PHE A 2 28.64 -2.96 15.12
C PHE A 2 29.04 -4.10 16.09
N SER A 3 29.46 -5.27 15.59
CA SER A 3 30.00 -6.34 16.45
C SER A 3 31.39 -6.07 17.02
N LYS A 4 32.11 -5.05 16.52
CA LYS A 4 33.43 -4.67 17.04
C LYS A 4 33.34 -3.73 18.24
N ASP A 5 32.16 -3.15 18.49
CA ASP A 5 31.96 -2.06 19.45
C ASP A 5 31.21 -2.51 20.72
N GLY A 6 30.84 -3.80 20.83
CA GLY A 6 30.02 -4.29 21.94
C GLY A 6 29.36 -5.65 21.70
N ASN A 7 28.49 -6.05 22.62
CA ASN A 7 27.66 -7.24 22.47
C ASN A 7 26.49 -7.02 21.49
N SER A 8 25.77 -8.08 21.14
CA SER A 8 24.66 -8.01 20.16
C SER A 8 23.56 -7.03 20.54
N TYR A 9 23.29 -6.83 21.83
CA TYR A 9 22.35 -5.82 22.31
C TYR A 9 22.81 -4.40 21.92
N GLN A 10 24.06 -4.05 22.22
CA GLN A 10 24.64 -2.75 21.87
C GLN A 10 24.71 -2.55 20.35
N ALA A 11 25.01 -3.62 19.61
CA ALA A 11 25.04 -3.59 18.15
C ALA A 11 23.66 -3.27 17.56
N TRP A 12 22.59 -3.91 18.07
CA TRP A 12 21.22 -3.62 17.64
C TRP A 12 20.76 -2.22 18.03
N ALA A 13 21.06 -1.78 19.25
CA ALA A 13 20.75 -0.43 19.71
C ALA A 13 21.35 0.66 18.80
N LYS A 14 22.60 0.46 18.34
CA LYS A 14 23.27 1.35 17.39
C LYS A 14 22.69 1.21 15.97
N ARG A 15 22.43 -0.02 15.52
CA ARG A 15 21.87 -0.31 14.19
C ARG A 15 20.52 0.37 13.97
N THR A 16 19.66 0.41 14.98
CA THR A 16 18.32 1.02 14.87
C THR A 16 18.35 2.55 14.85
N GLN A 17 19.52 3.17 14.96
CA GLN A 17 19.72 4.62 14.81
C GLN A 17 20.32 4.99 13.45
N SER A 18 20.73 4.00 12.64
CA SER A 18 21.46 4.25 11.40
C SER A 18 20.61 4.88 10.29
N GLY A 19 21.16 5.91 9.65
CA GLY A 19 20.59 6.57 8.47
C GLY A 19 19.35 7.41 8.78
N GLN A 20 18.74 7.95 7.72
CA GLN A 20 17.65 8.93 7.81
C GLN A 20 16.31 8.35 8.30
N ALA A 21 16.21 7.02 8.43
CA ALA A 21 15.05 6.37 9.03
C ALA A 21 15.05 6.41 10.58
N MET A 22 16.15 6.87 11.20
CA MET A 22 16.39 6.91 12.65
C MET A 22 15.14 7.17 13.50
N THR A 23 14.47 8.31 13.29
CA THR A 23 13.30 8.71 14.10
C THR A 23 12.13 7.72 13.96
N ASN A 24 11.91 7.19 12.76
CA ASN A 24 10.85 6.20 12.51
C ASN A 24 11.15 4.86 13.20
N MET A 25 12.42 4.42 13.18
CA MET A 25 12.86 3.22 13.89
C MET A 25 12.74 3.39 15.41
N ALA A 26 13.20 4.52 15.95
CA ALA A 26 13.08 4.85 17.37
C ALA A 26 11.61 4.86 17.81
N THR A 27 10.73 5.48 17.02
CA THR A 27 9.30 5.52 17.33
C THR A 27 8.71 4.11 17.33
N GLY A 28 9.02 3.29 16.32
CA GLY A 28 8.56 1.89 16.27
C GLY A 28 9.00 1.06 17.46
N LEU A 29 10.27 1.17 17.86
CA LEU A 29 10.81 0.50 19.05
C LEU A 29 10.13 0.94 20.34
N GLY A 30 9.80 2.23 20.47
CA GLY A 30 9.07 2.77 21.62
C GLY A 30 7.75 2.03 21.85
N TYR A 31 6.99 1.76 20.78
CA TYR A 31 5.72 1.03 20.86
C TYR A 31 5.86 -0.47 21.12
N MET A 32 6.95 -1.10 20.64
CA MET A 32 7.23 -2.51 20.94
C MET A 32 7.78 -2.73 22.36
N GLY A 33 8.20 -1.65 23.03
CA GLY A 33 9.04 -1.71 24.22
C GLY A 33 10.51 -1.87 23.83
N TYR A 34 11.26 -0.77 23.90
CA TYR A 34 12.63 -0.69 23.39
C TYR A 34 13.53 -1.83 23.89
N ASP A 35 13.64 -2.00 25.21
CA ASP A 35 14.54 -2.98 25.82
C ASP A 35 14.15 -4.42 25.46
N ALA A 36 12.87 -4.74 25.50
CA ALA A 36 12.36 -6.05 25.11
C ALA A 36 12.63 -6.34 23.62
N ALA A 37 12.39 -5.38 22.74
CA ALA A 37 12.63 -5.55 21.30
C ALA A 37 14.13 -5.79 21.01
N ILE A 38 15.03 -4.96 21.56
CA ILE A 38 16.47 -5.09 21.33
C ILE A 38 17.02 -6.40 21.92
N LYS A 39 16.57 -6.82 23.12
CA LYS A 39 16.93 -8.12 23.71
C LYS A 39 16.54 -9.29 22.81
N ASN A 40 15.31 -9.28 22.27
CA ASN A 40 14.85 -10.33 21.37
C ASN A 40 15.65 -10.38 20.06
N PHE A 41 15.99 -9.22 19.49
CA PHE A 41 16.81 -9.18 18.27
C PHE A 41 18.23 -9.69 18.53
N ALA A 42 18.82 -9.33 19.67
CA ALA A 42 20.13 -9.80 20.09
C ALA A 42 20.15 -11.32 20.33
N ASP A 43 19.21 -11.85 21.13
CA ASP A 43 19.06 -13.29 21.38
C ASP A 43 18.95 -14.09 20.07
N TRP A 44 18.09 -13.63 19.16
CA TRP A 44 17.92 -14.27 17.85
C TRP A 44 19.21 -14.28 17.03
N THR A 45 19.96 -13.18 17.06
CA THR A 45 21.25 -13.07 16.36
C THR A 45 22.30 -14.02 16.95
N ASP A 46 22.38 -14.07 18.29
CA ASP A 46 23.36 -14.89 19.00
C ASP A 46 23.09 -16.38 18.83
N ARG A 47 21.81 -16.80 18.82
CA ARG A 47 21.42 -18.19 18.57
C ARG A 47 21.73 -18.65 17.14
N ILE A 48 21.51 -17.79 16.14
CA ILE A 48 21.92 -18.08 14.76
C ILE A 48 23.44 -18.20 14.67
N ALA A 49 24.19 -17.29 15.31
CA ALA A 49 25.65 -17.35 15.34
C ALA A 49 26.18 -18.63 16.03
N ALA A 50 25.43 -19.16 16.99
CA ALA A 50 25.70 -20.46 17.65
C ALA A 50 25.24 -21.69 16.84
N GLY A 51 24.67 -21.50 15.65
CA GLY A 51 24.27 -22.58 14.74
C GLY A 51 22.81 -23.02 14.82
N GLU A 52 21.92 -22.24 15.46
CA GLU A 52 20.48 -22.54 15.38
C GLU A 52 19.99 -22.41 13.93
N LEU A 53 19.26 -23.43 13.49
CA LEU A 53 18.57 -23.45 12.20
C LEU A 53 17.07 -23.21 12.38
N PRO A 54 16.38 -22.69 11.35
CA PRO A 54 14.92 -22.68 11.32
C PRO A 54 14.37 -24.08 11.63
N PHE A 55 13.42 -24.15 12.55
CA PHE A 55 12.83 -25.43 12.97
C PHE A 55 11.80 -25.95 11.94
N ASP A 56 11.19 -25.03 11.18
CA ASP A 56 10.22 -25.36 10.13
C ASP A 56 10.93 -25.57 8.79
N LYS A 57 10.49 -26.57 8.04
CA LYS A 57 11.05 -26.91 6.74
C LYS A 57 10.18 -26.32 5.63
N PRO A 58 10.71 -25.41 4.79
CA PRO A 58 9.95 -24.84 3.67
C PRO A 58 9.42 -25.93 2.74
N GLN A 59 8.15 -25.82 2.38
CA GLN A 59 7.51 -26.73 1.42
C GLN A 59 7.93 -26.39 -0.01
N ARG A 60 8.09 -27.42 -0.85
CA ARG A 60 8.33 -27.23 -2.28
C ARG A 60 7.02 -26.88 -3.01
N PRO A 61 7.08 -26.10 -4.10
CA PRO A 61 5.96 -25.91 -5.02
C PRO A 61 5.34 -27.24 -5.46
N GLN A 62 4.02 -27.40 -5.34
CA GLN A 62 3.32 -28.66 -5.65
C GLN A 62 2.40 -28.58 -6.88
N GLY A 63 1.88 -27.40 -7.22
CA GLY A 63 0.92 -27.21 -8.29
C GLY A 63 1.43 -26.24 -9.35
N VAL A 64 0.57 -25.28 -9.71
CA VAL A 64 0.81 -24.24 -10.71
C VAL A 64 1.99 -23.33 -10.36
N GLU A 65 2.38 -23.29 -9.07
CA GLU A 65 3.54 -22.55 -8.58
C GLU A 65 4.84 -23.00 -9.27
N ARG A 66 4.90 -24.25 -9.75
CA ARG A 66 6.04 -24.78 -10.53
C ARG A 66 6.19 -24.16 -11.92
N ASN A 67 5.17 -23.46 -12.40
CA ASN A 67 5.09 -22.95 -13.77
C ASN A 67 5.42 -21.46 -13.88
N VAL A 68 5.79 -20.83 -12.76
CA VAL A 68 6.10 -19.40 -12.69
C VAL A 68 7.37 -19.10 -13.48
N VAL A 69 7.32 -18.03 -14.28
CA VAL A 69 8.45 -17.40 -14.96
C VAL A 69 8.63 -16.03 -14.37
N VAL A 70 9.84 -15.74 -13.90
CA VAL A 70 10.21 -14.43 -13.36
C VAL A 70 11.26 -13.82 -14.29
N THR A 71 10.97 -12.63 -14.82
CA THR A 71 11.95 -11.80 -15.52
C THR A 71 12.24 -10.57 -14.66
N MET A 72 13.52 -10.23 -14.51
CA MET A 72 13.96 -9.17 -13.61
C MET A 72 14.83 -8.14 -14.33
N TRP A 73 14.69 -6.89 -13.92
CA TRP A 73 15.55 -5.79 -14.34
C TRP A 73 15.96 -4.97 -13.12
N ASP A 74 17.22 -4.54 -13.09
CA ASP A 74 17.61 -3.47 -12.18
C ASP A 74 17.13 -2.13 -12.73
N TRP A 75 16.64 -1.28 -11.83
CA TRP A 75 16.29 0.11 -12.17
C TRP A 75 16.62 1.04 -11.00
N SER A 76 16.77 2.32 -11.32
CA SER A 76 17.24 3.35 -10.38
C SER A 76 18.66 3.09 -9.83
N SER A 77 19.02 3.80 -8.75
CA SER A 77 20.34 3.75 -8.12
C SER A 77 20.40 2.80 -6.92
N ASN A 78 21.62 2.41 -6.53
CA ASN A 78 21.88 1.56 -5.35
C ASN A 78 21.57 2.22 -3.99
N LYS A 79 21.22 3.51 -4.00
CA LYS A 79 20.81 4.28 -2.81
C LYS A 79 19.31 4.51 -2.75
N ALA A 80 18.62 4.37 -3.87
CA ALA A 80 17.19 4.61 -3.96
C ALA A 80 16.41 3.53 -3.19
N TYR A 81 15.32 3.98 -2.59
CA TYR A 81 14.29 3.12 -2.03
C TYR A 81 13.02 3.30 -2.87
N LEU A 82 12.48 2.17 -3.33
CA LEU A 82 11.30 2.09 -4.17
C LEU A 82 10.16 1.52 -3.33
N HIS A 83 8.97 2.09 -3.45
CA HIS A 83 7.79 1.59 -2.75
C HIS A 83 6.91 0.75 -3.68
N ASP A 84 6.53 1.31 -4.83
CA ASP A 84 5.58 0.69 -5.77
C ASP A 84 6.01 0.87 -7.23
N LEU A 85 5.24 0.23 -8.12
CA LEU A 85 5.23 0.52 -9.56
C LEU A 85 3.82 0.51 -10.15
N VAL A 86 3.68 1.03 -11.37
CA VAL A 86 2.50 0.83 -12.22
C VAL A 86 2.89 0.42 -13.63
N SER A 87 2.06 -0.43 -14.23
CA SER A 87 2.22 -0.94 -15.59
C SER A 87 1.01 -0.66 -16.50
N THR A 88 -0.18 -0.47 -15.94
CA THR A 88 -1.43 -0.26 -16.69
C THR A 88 -2.52 0.40 -15.84
N ASP A 89 -3.66 0.75 -16.46
CA ASP A 89 -4.88 1.09 -15.72
C ASP A 89 -5.48 -0.18 -15.12
N LYS A 90 -5.65 -0.20 -13.81
CA LYS A 90 -6.25 -1.32 -13.07
C LYS A 90 -7.65 -1.67 -13.60
N ASN A 91 -8.43 -0.70 -14.09
CA ASN A 91 -9.77 -0.91 -14.61
C ASN A 91 -9.80 -1.29 -16.10
N GLN A 92 -8.66 -1.20 -16.80
CA GLN A 92 -8.51 -1.57 -18.20
C GLN A 92 -7.08 -2.09 -18.46
N PRO A 93 -6.81 -3.36 -18.15
CA PRO A 93 -5.44 -3.90 -18.10
C PRO A 93 -4.73 -4.02 -19.46
N THR A 94 -5.40 -3.64 -20.55
CA THR A 94 -4.84 -3.56 -21.90
C THR A 94 -4.25 -2.18 -22.21
N VAL A 95 -4.50 -1.18 -21.36
CA VAL A 95 -3.84 0.13 -21.46
C VAL A 95 -2.33 -0.06 -21.31
N ASN A 96 -1.54 0.70 -22.07
CA ASN A 96 -0.08 0.66 -22.00
C ASN A 96 0.52 -0.74 -22.30
N ALA A 97 -0.14 -1.50 -23.18
CA ALA A 97 0.38 -2.77 -23.70
C ALA A 97 1.80 -2.60 -24.26
N ASN A 98 2.73 -3.45 -23.81
CA ASN A 98 4.17 -3.39 -24.08
C ASN A 98 4.86 -2.06 -23.70
N GLY A 99 4.14 -1.17 -23.01
CA GLY A 99 4.63 0.14 -22.66
C GLY A 99 5.55 0.14 -21.45
N LYS A 100 6.00 1.33 -21.09
CA LYS A 100 6.92 1.55 -19.98
C LYS A 100 6.23 1.31 -18.64
N VAL A 101 6.99 0.89 -17.64
CA VAL A 101 6.55 0.81 -16.25
C VAL A 101 7.20 1.91 -15.43
N TYR A 102 6.48 2.45 -14.44
CA TYR A 102 6.88 3.65 -13.69
C TYR A 102 6.89 3.35 -12.18
N GLY A 103 7.94 3.77 -11.48
CA GLY A 103 8.12 3.50 -10.04
C GLY A 103 7.91 4.70 -9.13
N SER A 104 7.77 4.45 -7.83
CA SER A 104 7.69 5.50 -6.80
C SER A 104 8.86 5.41 -5.81
N THR A 105 9.68 6.44 -5.76
CA THR A 105 10.87 6.53 -4.90
C THR A 105 10.55 7.15 -3.54
N GLU A 106 9.63 6.53 -2.78
CA GLU A 106 9.13 7.07 -1.51
C GLU A 106 10.29 7.52 -0.59
N GLU A 107 10.24 8.76 -0.09
CA GLU A 107 11.28 9.46 0.69
C GLU A 107 12.68 9.59 0.05
N SER A 108 13.08 8.75 -0.90
CA SER A 108 14.50 8.53 -1.21
C SER A 108 15.09 9.49 -2.23
N THR A 109 14.37 9.79 -3.30
CA THR A 109 14.78 10.73 -4.35
C THR A 109 13.56 11.21 -5.13
N ASP A 110 13.67 12.29 -5.89
CA ASP A 110 12.58 12.74 -6.79
C ASP A 110 12.73 12.19 -8.22
N LEU A 111 13.64 11.25 -8.45
CA LEU A 111 13.84 10.60 -9.74
C LEU A 111 12.91 9.40 -9.84
N VAL A 112 11.81 9.54 -10.59
CA VAL A 112 10.89 8.44 -10.94
C VAL A 112 11.61 7.49 -11.88
N PRO A 113 11.91 6.24 -11.49
CA PRO A 113 12.49 5.29 -12.42
C PRO A 113 11.43 4.78 -13.39
N VAL A 114 11.89 4.53 -14.60
CA VAL A 114 11.07 4.08 -15.72
C VAL A 114 11.81 2.95 -16.41
N LEU A 115 11.13 1.83 -16.64
CA LEU A 115 11.67 0.71 -17.40
C LEU A 115 10.89 0.55 -18.69
N ASP A 116 11.59 0.53 -19.82
CA ASP A 116 11.09 0.04 -21.11
C ASP A 116 11.37 -1.48 -21.18
N PRO A 117 10.35 -2.33 -20.98
CA PRO A 117 10.56 -3.78 -20.90
C PRO A 117 10.83 -4.42 -22.27
N VAL A 118 10.51 -3.72 -23.37
CA VAL A 118 10.76 -4.20 -24.74
C VAL A 118 12.21 -3.94 -25.13
N LYS A 119 12.73 -2.76 -24.78
CA LYS A 119 14.12 -2.38 -25.05
C LYS A 119 15.10 -2.81 -23.97
N HIS A 120 14.60 -3.24 -22.81
CA HIS A 120 15.39 -3.56 -21.61
C HIS A 120 16.23 -2.37 -21.13
N VAL A 121 15.68 -1.16 -21.21
CA VAL A 121 16.36 0.08 -20.82
C VAL A 121 15.64 0.71 -19.63
N ALA A 122 16.41 1.01 -18.58
CA ALA A 122 15.98 1.84 -17.47
C ALA A 122 16.37 3.31 -17.70
N SER A 123 15.48 4.23 -17.33
CA SER A 123 15.68 5.68 -17.37
C SER A 123 15.02 6.33 -16.14
N GLU A 124 15.19 7.63 -15.96
CA GLU A 124 14.61 8.36 -14.84
C GLU A 124 13.95 9.66 -15.30
N ILE A 125 12.89 10.07 -14.61
CA ILE A 125 12.17 11.33 -14.82
C ILE A 125 12.19 12.10 -13.51
N LYS A 126 12.66 13.35 -13.52
CA LYS A 126 12.62 14.21 -12.32
C LYS A 126 11.17 14.66 -12.08
N HIS A 127 10.66 14.36 -10.88
CA HIS A 127 9.38 14.86 -10.37
C HIS A 127 9.57 16.28 -9.81
N PRO A 128 8.76 17.27 -10.25
CA PRO A 128 8.84 18.64 -9.75
C PRO A 128 7.97 18.86 -8.50
N TYR A 129 8.35 19.84 -7.68
CA TYR A 129 7.52 20.35 -6.59
C TYR A 129 7.27 21.86 -6.80
N LYS A 130 6.14 22.38 -6.28
CA LYS A 130 5.70 23.77 -6.49
C LYS A 130 6.48 24.76 -5.64
N ASP A 131 6.68 24.43 -4.36
CA ASP A 131 7.23 25.35 -3.37
C ASP A 131 8.71 25.03 -3.06
N PRO A 132 9.67 25.95 -3.30
CA PRO A 132 11.08 25.78 -2.96
C PRO A 132 11.35 25.36 -1.50
N GLU A 133 10.48 25.75 -0.55
CA GLU A 133 10.60 25.43 0.87
C GLU A 133 10.12 24.00 1.21
N THR A 134 9.69 23.22 0.21
CA THR A 134 9.32 21.82 0.39
C THR A 134 10.49 21.06 1.04
N PRO A 135 10.30 20.44 2.22
CA PRO A 135 11.42 19.82 2.93
C PRO A 135 11.97 18.60 2.18
N SER A 136 13.29 18.42 2.25
CA SER A 136 14.01 17.26 1.71
C SER A 136 14.28 16.21 2.80
N SER A 137 14.28 14.94 2.42
CA SER A 137 14.77 13.86 3.28
C SER A 137 16.22 14.04 3.73
N SER A 138 17.03 14.83 3.00
CA SER A 138 18.43 15.10 3.36
C SER A 138 18.59 15.81 4.71
N SER A 139 17.57 16.55 5.17
CA SER A 139 17.57 17.25 6.45
C SER A 139 17.11 16.41 7.64
N LEU A 140 16.65 15.17 7.40
CA LEU A 140 16.20 14.28 8.47
C LEU A 140 17.35 13.94 9.44
N PRO A 141 17.04 13.80 10.75
CA PRO A 141 17.98 13.24 11.71
C PRO A 141 18.51 11.88 11.25
N LYS A 142 19.81 11.64 11.45
CA LYS A 142 20.47 10.41 11.02
C LYS A 142 21.59 10.02 11.98
N GLY A 143 21.72 8.73 12.23
CA GLY A 143 22.93 8.13 12.80
C GLY A 143 23.83 7.53 11.72
N THR A 144 25.06 7.16 12.09
CA THR A 144 26.03 6.54 11.19
C THR A 144 25.52 5.20 10.63
N SER A 145 25.62 5.04 9.30
CA SER A 145 25.31 3.79 8.61
C SER A 145 26.55 2.89 8.49
N ALA A 146 26.40 1.59 8.78
CA ALA A 146 27.46 0.61 8.53
C ALA A 146 27.82 0.46 7.04
N TYR A 147 26.91 0.85 6.15
CA TYR A 147 27.13 0.82 4.72
C TYR A 147 27.58 2.21 4.24
N TRP A 148 26.83 3.26 4.54
CA TRP A 148 27.02 4.56 3.89
C TRP A 148 27.80 5.59 4.73
N GLY A 149 28.24 5.23 5.94
CA GLY A 149 28.85 6.17 6.88
C GLY A 149 27.85 7.26 7.29
N ASP A 150 28.33 8.49 7.45
CA ASP A 150 27.52 9.64 7.83
C ASP A 150 26.84 10.35 6.64
N LYS A 151 27.07 9.86 5.42
CA LYS A 151 26.50 10.46 4.21
C LYS A 151 24.98 10.22 4.16
N PRO A 152 24.15 11.27 4.04
CA PRO A 152 22.74 11.09 3.70
C PRO A 152 22.66 10.54 2.27
N ILE A 153 21.88 9.48 2.08
CA ILE A 153 21.71 8.84 0.76
C ILE A 153 20.33 9.11 0.17
N TRP A 154 19.40 9.65 0.96
CA TRP A 154 18.09 10.10 0.51
C TRP A 154 18.07 11.62 0.41
N ASP A 155 17.54 12.13 -0.71
CA ASP A 155 17.49 13.56 -1.02
C ASP A 155 16.12 14.03 -1.51
N GLY A 156 15.13 13.12 -1.59
CA GLY A 156 13.81 13.42 -2.11
C GLY A 156 13.07 14.51 -1.33
N HIS A 157 12.45 15.43 -2.06
CA HIS A 157 11.49 16.41 -1.55
C HIS A 157 10.05 15.91 -1.68
N THR A 158 9.79 15.17 -2.76
CA THR A 158 8.45 14.84 -3.24
C THR A 158 7.84 13.63 -2.55
N SER A 159 8.64 12.73 -1.99
CA SER A 159 8.16 11.53 -1.29
C SER A 159 7.06 10.80 -2.09
N ILE A 160 7.39 10.37 -3.30
CA ILE A 160 6.45 9.80 -4.28
C ILE A 160 5.82 8.49 -3.76
N HIS A 161 4.50 8.37 -3.81
CA HIS A 161 3.70 7.20 -3.41
C HIS A 161 2.36 7.22 -4.17
N ASN A 162 1.48 6.22 -4.12
CA ASN A 162 1.68 5.11 -5.03
C ASN A 162 1.36 5.59 -6.47
N PRO A 163 2.04 5.09 -7.50
CA PRO A 163 1.68 5.41 -8.87
C PRO A 163 0.46 4.59 -9.29
N ILE A 164 -0.49 5.21 -10.00
CA ILE A 164 -1.51 4.52 -10.80
C ILE A 164 -1.54 5.09 -12.22
N MET A 165 -2.22 4.41 -13.14
CA MET A 165 -2.39 4.87 -14.51
C MET A 165 -3.87 5.03 -14.82
N ASP A 166 -4.22 6.08 -15.56
CA ASP A 166 -5.58 6.25 -16.06
C ASP A 166 -5.78 5.66 -17.46
N ARG A 167 -7.02 5.71 -17.95
CA ARG A 167 -7.40 5.19 -19.28
C ARG A 167 -6.69 5.88 -20.45
N GLN A 168 -6.11 7.05 -20.24
CA GLN A 168 -5.35 7.79 -21.25
C GLN A 168 -3.85 7.47 -21.19
N GLY A 169 -3.41 6.59 -20.26
CA GLY A 169 -2.01 6.24 -20.07
C GLY A 169 -1.22 7.28 -19.29
N ARG A 170 -1.89 8.25 -18.64
CA ARG A 170 -1.22 9.22 -17.77
C ARG A 170 -0.93 8.57 -16.42
N VAL A 171 0.22 8.90 -15.84
CA VAL A 171 0.71 8.32 -14.60
C VAL A 171 0.45 9.29 -13.46
N TRP A 172 -0.38 8.87 -12.51
CA TRP A 172 -0.77 9.64 -11.33
C TRP A 172 0.05 9.20 -10.13
N PHE A 173 0.44 10.15 -9.30
CA PHE A 173 1.16 9.91 -8.06
C PHE A 173 0.54 10.74 -6.94
N THR A 174 0.54 10.19 -5.74
CA THR A 174 0.58 11.00 -4.52
C THR A 174 2.01 11.49 -4.29
N ALA A 175 2.18 12.79 -4.08
CA ALA A 175 3.49 13.37 -3.89
C ALA A 175 3.36 14.67 -3.11
N ARG A 176 4.33 14.96 -2.26
CA ARG A 176 4.52 16.28 -1.66
C ARG A 176 4.90 17.26 -2.77
N ILE A 177 4.15 18.34 -2.89
CA ILE A 177 4.47 19.44 -3.82
C ILE A 177 4.75 20.75 -3.09
N ARG A 178 4.48 20.80 -1.78
CA ARG A 178 4.67 21.96 -0.89
C ARG A 178 4.81 21.51 0.57
N PRO A 179 5.28 22.38 1.50
CA PRO A 179 5.26 22.11 2.93
C PRO A 179 3.86 21.75 3.44
N ALA A 180 3.79 20.84 4.42
CA ALA A 180 2.53 20.29 4.90
C ALA A 180 1.58 21.36 5.44
N GLY A 181 2.11 22.30 6.24
CA GLY A 181 1.36 23.40 6.84
C GLY A 181 1.05 24.57 5.91
N ALA A 182 1.58 24.59 4.68
CA ALA A 182 1.34 25.65 3.70
C ALA A 182 -0.01 25.44 2.97
N GLN A 183 -1.09 25.19 3.71
CA GLN A 183 -2.42 24.93 3.15
C GLN A 183 -3.02 26.17 2.48
N PRO A 184 -3.64 26.05 1.28
CA PRO A 184 -4.49 27.08 0.73
C PRO A 184 -5.62 27.48 1.69
N LYS A 185 -6.02 28.76 1.68
CA LYS A 185 -7.06 29.27 2.59
C LYS A 185 -8.38 28.50 2.49
N PHE A 186 -8.76 28.09 1.28
CA PHE A 186 -10.01 27.35 1.03
C PHE A 186 -10.11 26.00 1.76
N CYS A 187 -9.01 25.48 2.28
CA CYS A 187 -8.97 24.27 3.10
C CYS A 187 -9.49 24.48 4.53
N THR A 188 -9.59 25.72 5.01
CA THR A 188 -9.90 26.05 6.42
C THR A 188 -10.91 27.18 6.61
N ASP A 189 -11.18 27.99 5.59
CA ASP A 189 -12.00 29.21 5.70
C ASP A 189 -13.52 28.99 5.57
N GLY A 190 -13.97 27.74 5.38
CA GLY A 190 -15.38 27.43 5.20
C GLY A 190 -15.97 27.88 3.84
N SER A 191 -15.13 28.20 2.85
CA SER A 191 -15.57 28.61 1.51
C SER A 191 -16.26 27.48 0.72
N ASN A 192 -16.10 26.21 1.11
CA ASN A 192 -16.77 25.07 0.50
C ASN A 192 -17.32 24.12 1.57
N ALA A 193 -18.24 23.22 1.18
CA ALA A 193 -18.90 22.30 2.12
C ALA A 193 -17.90 21.45 2.93
N SER A 194 -16.83 20.96 2.29
CA SER A 194 -15.82 20.13 2.96
C SER A 194 -15.07 20.91 4.05
N SER A 195 -14.64 22.14 3.76
CA SER A 195 -13.90 22.95 4.75
C SER A 195 -14.79 23.47 5.88
N LYS A 196 -16.11 23.56 5.69
CA LYS A 196 -17.07 23.79 6.77
C LYS A 196 -17.19 22.59 7.71
N LEU A 197 -17.26 21.38 7.16
CA LEU A 197 -17.45 20.15 7.95
C LEU A 197 -16.17 19.68 8.64
N ALA A 198 -15.03 19.77 7.95
CA ALA A 198 -13.75 19.24 8.39
C ALA A 198 -12.59 20.12 7.88
N PRO A 199 -12.30 21.27 8.50
CA PRO A 199 -11.18 22.13 8.10
C PRO A 199 -9.83 21.43 8.32
N LEU A 200 -8.94 21.51 7.33
CA LEU A 200 -7.64 20.82 7.36
C LEU A 200 -6.48 21.81 7.31
N LYS A 201 -5.67 21.82 8.36
CA LYS A 201 -4.53 22.74 8.52
C LYS A 201 -3.22 22.21 7.93
N GLU A 202 -3.19 20.94 7.55
CA GLU A 202 -1.99 20.31 7.00
C GLU A 202 -2.34 19.24 5.96
N SER A 203 -1.46 19.07 4.96
CA SER A 203 -1.50 17.97 4.00
C SER A 203 -0.07 17.56 3.64
N PRO A 204 0.41 16.38 4.10
CA PRO A 204 1.80 15.95 3.94
C PRO A 204 2.15 15.46 2.52
N ARG A 205 1.14 15.04 1.74
CA ARG A 205 1.24 14.61 0.33
C ARG A 205 -0.02 15.04 -0.42
N HIS A 206 0.14 15.35 -1.70
CA HIS A 206 -0.86 15.89 -2.62
C HIS A 206 -1.01 14.99 -3.85
N LEU A 207 -1.51 15.50 -4.97
CA LEU A 207 -1.59 14.76 -6.23
C LEU A 207 -0.69 15.37 -7.30
N SER A 208 -0.20 14.52 -8.20
CA SER A 208 0.54 14.93 -9.38
C SER A 208 0.28 13.94 -10.51
N VAL A 209 0.32 14.42 -11.74
CA VAL A 209 0.14 13.59 -12.93
C VAL A 209 1.22 13.90 -13.96
N TYR A 210 1.82 12.85 -14.49
CA TYR A 210 2.74 12.89 -15.62
C TYR A 210 2.05 12.33 -16.86
N ASP A 211 2.11 13.06 -17.96
CA ASP A 211 1.64 12.58 -19.26
C ASP A 211 2.85 12.12 -20.10
N PRO A 212 3.03 10.81 -20.31
CA PRO A 212 4.14 10.29 -21.12
C PRO A 212 4.11 10.74 -22.59
N SER A 213 2.95 11.13 -23.12
CA SER A 213 2.81 11.55 -24.52
C SER A 213 3.34 12.96 -24.77
N THR A 214 3.27 13.83 -23.75
CA THR A 214 3.72 15.22 -23.82
C THR A 214 4.94 15.52 -22.95
N ALA A 215 5.35 14.58 -22.11
CA ALA A 215 6.38 14.72 -21.09
C ALA A 215 6.12 15.87 -20.10
N LYS A 216 4.84 16.20 -19.84
CA LYS A 216 4.44 17.30 -18.95
C LYS A 216 3.95 16.79 -17.60
N TRP A 217 4.29 17.56 -16.57
CA TRP A 217 3.78 17.40 -15.22
C TRP A 217 2.65 18.39 -14.94
N GLN A 218 1.65 17.94 -14.18
CA GLN A 218 0.67 18.80 -13.52
C GLN A 218 0.65 18.47 -12.04
N LEU A 219 0.73 19.49 -11.20
CA LEU A 219 0.81 19.37 -9.74
C LEU A 219 -0.48 19.92 -9.15
N ILE A 220 -1.18 19.11 -8.36
CA ILE A 220 -2.55 19.36 -7.92
C ILE A 220 -2.55 19.56 -6.42
N ASP A 221 -2.99 20.73 -5.97
CA ASP A 221 -3.02 21.06 -4.56
C ASP A 221 -4.26 20.47 -3.87
N THR A 222 -4.10 19.43 -3.05
CA THR A 222 -5.18 18.86 -2.25
C THR A 222 -5.16 19.33 -0.80
N CYS A 223 -6.35 19.63 -0.26
CA CYS A 223 -6.51 19.95 1.16
C CYS A 223 -6.35 18.71 2.06
N PHE A 224 -6.76 17.54 1.58
CA PHE A 224 -6.66 16.29 2.29
C PHE A 224 -5.32 15.59 2.04
N PRO A 225 -4.83 14.80 3.02
CA PRO A 225 -3.66 13.94 2.84
C PRO A 225 -3.95 12.86 1.80
N THR A 226 -2.93 12.49 1.03
CA THR A 226 -3.00 11.43 0.02
C THR A 226 -1.96 10.33 0.26
N HIS A 227 -2.29 9.09 -0.10
CA HIS A 227 -1.37 7.95 0.00
C HIS A 227 -1.64 6.90 -1.09
N HIS A 228 -2.63 6.02 -0.91
CA HIS A 228 -3.12 5.16 -1.98
C HIS A 228 -4.20 5.88 -2.78
N LEU A 229 -4.28 5.61 -4.08
CA LEU A 229 -5.27 6.24 -4.96
C LEU A 229 -5.80 5.24 -5.99
N TYR A 230 -7.08 5.34 -6.34
CA TYR A 230 -7.69 4.54 -7.40
C TYR A 230 -8.85 5.28 -8.07
N PHE A 231 -8.96 5.14 -9.38
CA PHE A 231 -10.11 5.61 -10.15
C PHE A 231 -11.34 4.75 -9.90
N HIS A 232 -12.49 5.39 -9.80
CA HIS A 232 -13.77 4.70 -9.69
C HIS A 232 -14.07 3.90 -10.99
N PRO A 233 -14.28 2.57 -10.93
CA PRO A 233 -14.46 1.74 -12.14
C PRO A 233 -15.60 2.20 -13.06
N LYS A 234 -16.72 2.65 -12.46
CA LYS A 234 -17.91 3.14 -13.17
C LYS A 234 -17.88 4.65 -13.46
N SER A 235 -16.98 5.39 -12.84
CA SER A 235 -16.89 6.85 -12.92
C SER A 235 -15.42 7.24 -13.06
N PRO A 236 -14.80 6.97 -14.23
CA PRO A 236 -13.35 7.05 -14.42
C PRO A 236 -12.78 8.47 -14.27
N ASP A 237 -13.63 9.48 -14.13
CA ASP A 237 -13.26 10.86 -13.86
C ASP A 237 -13.13 11.16 -12.36
N VAL A 238 -13.45 10.21 -11.47
CA VAL A 238 -13.36 10.39 -10.02
C VAL A 238 -12.19 9.57 -9.47
N LEU A 239 -11.21 10.27 -8.92
CA LEU A 239 -10.04 9.70 -8.27
C LEU A 239 -10.20 9.77 -6.75
N TRP A 240 -10.31 8.61 -6.11
CA TRP A 240 -10.37 8.50 -4.65
C TRP A 240 -8.99 8.33 -4.06
N THR A 241 -8.79 8.88 -2.86
CA THR A 241 -7.51 8.80 -2.15
C THR A 241 -7.69 8.33 -0.72
N SER A 242 -6.66 7.65 -0.20
CA SER A 242 -6.50 7.35 1.22
C SER A 242 -5.54 8.35 1.87
N ALA A 243 -5.52 8.41 3.20
CA ALA A 243 -4.69 9.35 3.94
C ALA A 243 -3.29 8.82 4.30
N GLY A 244 -3.11 7.50 4.36
CA GLY A 244 -1.86 6.82 4.72
C GLY A 244 -1.48 6.92 6.21
N GLY A 245 -1.60 8.09 6.83
CA GLY A 245 -1.48 8.27 8.27
C GLY A 245 -2.75 7.82 9.00
N PRO A 246 -2.66 7.35 10.25
CA PRO A 246 -3.79 6.69 10.91
C PRO A 246 -4.87 7.66 11.46
N GLY A 247 -4.60 8.97 11.51
CA GLY A 247 -5.41 9.95 12.27
C GLY A 247 -6.15 11.02 11.48
N SER A 248 -6.21 10.94 10.13
CA SER A 248 -6.80 11.97 9.25
C SER A 248 -8.29 12.25 9.55
N GLY A 249 -9.10 11.23 9.82
CA GLY A 249 -10.54 11.39 10.06
C GLY A 249 -11.38 11.75 8.84
N VAL A 250 -10.76 11.95 7.66
CA VAL A 250 -11.43 12.30 6.40
C VAL A 250 -10.99 11.41 5.25
N VAL A 251 -11.82 11.35 4.20
CA VAL A 251 -11.51 10.73 2.90
C VAL A 251 -11.76 11.76 1.80
N GLY A 252 -10.80 11.90 0.89
CA GLY A 252 -10.83 12.90 -0.18
C GLY A 252 -10.85 12.31 -1.58
N TRP A 253 -11.45 13.05 -2.52
CA TRP A 253 -11.52 12.70 -3.92
C TRP A 253 -11.34 13.91 -4.83
N LEU A 254 -10.94 13.63 -6.07
CA LEU A 254 -10.74 14.61 -7.14
C LEU A 254 -11.62 14.25 -8.35
N ASP A 255 -12.35 15.23 -8.85
CA ASP A 255 -12.96 15.21 -10.19
C ASP A 255 -11.88 15.60 -11.21
N THR A 256 -11.28 14.60 -11.84
CA THR A 256 -10.18 14.80 -12.78
C THR A 256 -10.64 15.48 -14.06
N LYS A 257 -11.88 15.23 -14.50
CA LYS A 257 -12.42 15.88 -15.70
C LYS A 257 -12.57 17.38 -15.48
N LYS A 258 -13.14 17.77 -14.33
CA LYS A 258 -13.23 19.18 -13.95
C LYS A 258 -11.85 19.80 -13.85
N TYR A 259 -10.90 19.14 -13.17
CA TYR A 259 -9.53 19.63 -13.06
C TYR A 259 -8.89 19.88 -14.43
N PHE A 260 -8.92 18.92 -15.35
CA PHE A 260 -8.30 19.12 -16.67
C PHE A 260 -9.01 20.19 -17.51
N SER A 261 -10.30 20.42 -17.28
CA SER A 261 -11.05 21.45 -18.01
C SER A 261 -10.82 22.88 -17.48
N SER A 262 -10.58 23.03 -16.17
CA SER A 262 -10.52 24.36 -15.53
C SER A 262 -9.15 24.75 -14.99
N GLY A 263 -8.30 23.77 -14.64
CA GLY A 263 -7.08 23.98 -13.86
C GLY A 263 -7.32 24.38 -12.40
N ASP A 264 -8.56 24.36 -11.92
CA ASP A 264 -8.94 24.83 -10.58
C ASP A 264 -8.89 23.70 -9.56
N ASP A 265 -7.86 23.73 -8.70
CA ASP A 265 -7.65 22.78 -7.60
C ASP A 265 -8.86 22.77 -6.62
N ALA A 266 -9.37 23.94 -6.22
CA ALA A 266 -10.40 24.07 -5.19
C ALA A 266 -11.78 23.59 -5.68
N ALA A 267 -12.11 23.92 -6.93
CA ALA A 267 -13.37 23.54 -7.53
C ALA A 267 -13.45 22.04 -7.85
N SER A 268 -12.31 21.37 -8.03
CA SER A 268 -12.22 19.99 -8.51
C SER A 268 -12.12 18.94 -7.42
N GLN A 269 -12.01 19.34 -6.15
CA GLN A 269 -11.80 18.40 -5.04
C GLN A 269 -12.86 18.54 -3.95
N ARG A 270 -13.13 17.46 -3.23
CA ARG A 270 -13.96 17.46 -2.01
C ARG A 270 -13.43 16.41 -1.03
N TRP A 271 -13.82 16.52 0.23
CA TRP A 271 -13.53 15.52 1.26
C TRP A 271 -14.66 15.47 2.28
N ALA A 272 -14.83 14.31 2.91
CA ALA A 272 -15.85 14.09 3.92
C ALA A 272 -15.25 13.50 5.20
N PRO A 273 -15.75 13.86 6.39
CA PRO A 273 -15.41 13.17 7.62
C PRO A 273 -15.93 11.72 7.61
N ILE A 274 -15.31 10.87 8.40
CA ILE A 274 -15.79 9.50 8.64
C ILE A 274 -16.84 9.55 9.75
N VAL A 275 -18.11 9.39 9.36
CA VAL A 275 -19.27 9.46 10.27
C VAL A 275 -20.03 8.14 10.21
N VAL A 276 -20.25 7.50 11.35
CA VAL A 276 -21.06 6.29 11.48
C VAL A 276 -22.44 6.67 12.01
N ASP A 277 -23.48 6.23 11.30
CA ASP A 277 -24.89 6.43 11.67
C ASP A 277 -25.22 5.66 12.95
N THR A 278 -24.95 6.25 14.12
CA THR A 278 -25.13 5.59 15.43
C THR A 278 -26.47 5.87 16.07
N ASN A 279 -27.21 6.86 15.56
CA ASN A 279 -28.58 7.14 15.99
C ASN A 279 -29.65 6.51 15.07
N ALA A 280 -29.24 5.89 13.96
CA ALA A 280 -30.08 5.25 12.96
C ALA A 280 -31.02 6.21 12.20
N SER A 281 -30.64 7.49 12.06
CA SER A 281 -31.43 8.49 11.32
C SER A 281 -31.30 8.35 9.80
N GLY A 282 -30.25 7.66 9.33
CA GLY A 282 -29.93 7.53 7.91
C GLY A 282 -29.35 8.80 7.27
N LYS A 283 -29.02 9.82 8.07
CA LYS A 283 -28.39 11.07 7.61
C LYS A 283 -27.32 11.51 8.62
N PRO A 284 -26.17 12.03 8.17
CA PRO A 284 -25.17 12.54 9.11
C PRO A 284 -25.72 13.67 9.97
N ASP A 285 -25.69 13.52 11.30
CA ASP A 285 -26.08 14.57 12.24
C ASP A 285 -25.25 14.56 13.55
N GLU A 286 -25.61 15.40 14.53
CA GLU A 286 -24.85 15.54 15.78
C GLU A 286 -24.94 14.32 16.71
N GLY A 287 -25.96 13.46 16.55
CA GLY A 287 -26.12 12.21 17.29
C GLY A 287 -25.25 11.06 16.75
N ASP A 288 -24.52 11.28 15.67
CA ASP A 288 -23.67 10.28 15.04
C ASP A 288 -22.23 10.26 15.55
N THR A 289 -21.61 9.10 15.41
CA THR A 289 -20.22 8.90 15.85
C THR A 289 -19.24 9.29 14.75
N LYS A 290 -18.49 10.37 14.99
CA LYS A 290 -17.34 10.75 14.17
C LYS A 290 -16.13 9.90 14.56
N LEU A 291 -15.65 9.08 13.63
CA LEU A 291 -14.48 8.24 13.89
C LEU A 291 -13.19 8.96 13.54
N ARG A 292 -12.28 9.02 14.52
CA ARG A 292 -10.89 9.40 14.27
C ARG A 292 -10.06 8.20 13.82
N ALA A 293 -10.45 7.65 12.68
CA ALA A 293 -9.70 6.63 11.95
C ALA A 293 -9.28 7.20 10.59
N ALA A 294 -8.49 6.46 9.83
CA ALA A 294 -8.10 6.88 8.50
C ALA A 294 -8.05 5.69 7.55
N PHE A 295 -8.41 5.98 6.30
CA PHE A 295 -8.16 5.07 5.21
C PHE A 295 -6.64 5.03 5.00
N TYR A 296 -6.03 3.88 5.27
CA TYR A 296 -4.67 3.61 4.84
C TYR A 296 -4.65 3.15 3.39
N GLY A 297 -5.43 2.11 3.05
CA GLY A 297 -5.74 1.74 1.67
C GLY A 297 -7.09 2.32 1.24
N VAL A 298 -7.34 2.38 -0.06
CA VAL A 298 -8.61 2.80 -0.66
C VAL A 298 -8.92 1.91 -1.86
N THR A 299 -10.18 1.56 -2.07
CA THR A 299 -10.64 0.89 -3.29
C THR A 299 -12.09 1.34 -3.56
N PRO A 300 -12.35 2.07 -4.66
CA PRO A 300 -13.71 2.36 -5.07
C PRO A 300 -14.47 1.08 -5.42
N SER A 301 -15.75 1.03 -5.08
CA SER A 301 -16.58 -0.14 -5.30
C SER A 301 -16.72 -0.46 -6.78
N THR A 302 -16.72 -1.76 -7.09
CA THR A 302 -17.01 -2.28 -8.43
C THR A 302 -18.51 -2.49 -8.65
N VAL A 303 -19.32 -2.48 -7.58
CA VAL A 303 -20.73 -2.89 -7.61
C VAL A 303 -21.71 -1.77 -7.30
N ASP A 304 -21.28 -0.68 -6.65
CA ASP A 304 -22.10 0.49 -6.30
C ASP A 304 -21.25 1.76 -6.25
N ASP A 305 -21.79 2.87 -5.72
CA ASP A 305 -21.11 4.17 -5.64
C ASP A 305 -20.31 4.37 -4.34
N SER A 306 -20.14 3.31 -3.53
CA SER A 306 -19.39 3.40 -2.29
C SER A 306 -17.88 3.37 -2.53
N VAL A 307 -17.12 3.91 -1.59
CA VAL A 307 -15.66 3.74 -1.53
C VAL A 307 -15.30 2.98 -0.27
N TRP A 308 -14.41 2.02 -0.42
CA TRP A 308 -13.95 1.19 0.67
C TRP A 308 -12.54 1.58 1.08
N GLY A 309 -12.27 1.47 2.37
CA GLY A 309 -10.96 1.67 2.94
C GLY A 309 -10.76 0.75 4.12
N GLN A 310 -9.56 0.82 4.68
CA GLN A 310 -9.27 0.13 5.93
C GLN A 310 -8.43 1.02 6.85
N SER A 311 -8.59 0.84 8.15
CA SER A 311 -7.74 1.44 9.18
C SER A 311 -7.05 0.34 10.00
N MET A 312 -5.80 0.58 10.35
CA MET A 312 -5.01 -0.37 11.13
C MET A 312 -5.37 -0.31 12.61
N GLY A 313 -5.16 -1.40 13.34
CA GLY A 313 -5.37 -1.46 14.79
C GLY A 313 -4.19 -0.87 15.59
N ILE A 314 -4.25 -1.07 16.91
CA ILE A 314 -3.33 -0.48 17.91
C ILE A 314 -1.84 -0.57 17.56
N GLY A 315 -1.38 -1.68 16.97
CA GLY A 315 0.04 -1.88 16.67
C GLY A 315 0.61 -0.84 15.70
N PHE A 316 -0.04 -0.61 14.56
CA PHE A 316 0.44 0.37 13.58
C PHE A 316 -0.21 1.74 13.74
N ALA A 317 -1.52 1.79 14.01
CA ALA A 317 -2.21 3.07 14.15
C ALA A 317 -1.78 3.82 15.42
N ARG A 318 -1.23 3.11 16.42
CA ARG A 318 -0.77 3.69 17.70
C ARG A 318 -1.90 4.43 18.44
N MET A 319 -3.12 4.00 18.18
CA MET A 319 -4.36 4.49 18.78
C MET A 319 -5.12 3.30 19.33
N ALA A 320 -5.85 3.49 20.42
CA ALA A 320 -6.70 2.46 21.02
C ALA A 320 -7.92 2.17 20.12
N GLN A 321 -7.71 1.45 19.02
CA GLN A 321 -8.72 1.04 18.06
C GLN A 321 -8.45 -0.39 17.53
N PRO A 322 -9.50 -1.17 17.18
CA PRO A 322 -9.35 -2.56 16.70
C PRO A 322 -8.77 -2.65 15.28
N GLY A 323 -8.93 -1.58 14.50
CA GLY A 323 -8.74 -1.57 13.04
C GLY A 323 -10.02 -1.99 12.33
N PHE A 324 -10.38 -1.28 11.28
CA PHE A 324 -11.67 -1.39 10.60
C PHE A 324 -11.49 -1.64 9.11
N VAL A 325 -12.38 -2.44 8.50
CA VAL A 325 -12.79 -2.24 7.11
C VAL A 325 -13.93 -1.24 7.11
N MET A 326 -13.88 -0.26 6.22
CA MET A 326 -14.80 0.87 6.21
C MET A 326 -15.41 1.02 4.83
N ARG A 327 -16.74 1.16 4.76
CA ARG A 327 -17.48 1.46 3.54
C ARG A 327 -18.09 2.85 3.66
N MET A 328 -17.53 3.82 2.97
CA MET A 328 -18.06 5.16 2.90
C MET A 328 -19.03 5.29 1.72
N VAL A 329 -20.22 5.81 1.98
CA VAL A 329 -21.29 6.04 1.01
C VAL A 329 -21.43 7.56 0.86
N PRO A 330 -21.04 8.16 -0.28
CA PRO A 330 -21.11 9.61 -0.47
C PRO A 330 -22.54 10.20 -0.36
N GLY A 331 -23.55 9.42 -0.75
CA GLY A 331 -24.94 9.88 -0.81
C GLY A 331 -25.20 10.84 -1.98
N SER A 332 -26.33 11.55 -1.93
CA SER A 332 -26.80 12.39 -3.04
C SER A 332 -26.15 13.77 -3.13
N ASN A 333 -25.57 14.27 -2.03
CA ASN A 333 -24.90 15.58 -1.96
C ASN A 333 -23.68 15.51 -1.04
N PRO A 334 -22.61 14.79 -1.42
CA PRO A 334 -21.40 14.74 -0.63
C PRO A 334 -20.70 16.11 -0.59
N PRO A 335 -20.10 16.50 0.55
CA PRO A 335 -19.86 15.67 1.72
C PRO A 335 -21.00 15.63 2.76
N ASP A 336 -22.04 16.45 2.62
CA ASP A 336 -23.09 16.63 3.65
C ASP A 336 -23.95 15.36 3.87
N THR A 337 -24.01 14.48 2.88
CA THR A 337 -24.77 13.22 2.94
C THR A 337 -23.92 11.98 3.20
N THR A 338 -22.62 12.15 3.49
CA THR A 338 -21.69 11.02 3.56
C THR A 338 -21.79 10.28 4.88
N LEU A 339 -22.10 8.98 4.83
CA LEU A 339 -22.07 8.05 5.96
C LEU A 339 -21.07 6.93 5.74
N THR A 340 -20.62 6.28 6.82
CA THR A 340 -19.66 5.19 6.80
C THR A 340 -20.15 4.02 7.64
N GLU A 341 -20.14 2.82 7.05
CA GLU A 341 -20.27 1.56 7.77
C GLU A 341 -18.86 1.06 8.13
N VAL A 342 -18.70 0.46 9.30
CA VAL A 342 -17.40 -0.06 9.76
C VAL A 342 -17.52 -1.51 10.19
N PHE A 343 -16.50 -2.32 9.91
CA PHE A 343 -16.50 -3.76 10.14
C PHE A 343 -15.18 -4.19 10.77
N VAL A 344 -15.26 -5.01 11.81
CA VAL A 344 -14.11 -5.63 12.48
C VAL A 344 -14.12 -7.13 12.17
N PRO A 345 -13.00 -7.72 11.74
CA PRO A 345 -12.92 -9.15 11.48
C PRO A 345 -13.18 -9.97 12.76
N PRO A 346 -13.78 -11.18 12.64
CA PRO A 346 -13.93 -12.08 13.77
C PRO A 346 -12.57 -12.59 14.23
N MET A 347 -12.47 -12.95 15.51
CA MET A 347 -11.33 -13.72 16.02
C MET A 347 -11.16 -15.03 15.22
N PRO A 348 -9.93 -15.48 14.95
CA PRO A 348 -8.65 -14.93 15.41
C PRO A 348 -8.10 -13.75 14.57
N GLY A 349 -8.86 -13.24 13.61
CA GLY A 349 -8.47 -12.11 12.77
C GLY A 349 -8.43 -10.77 13.51
N TYR A 350 -7.44 -9.94 13.22
CA TYR A 350 -7.35 -8.56 13.73
C TYR A 350 -6.49 -7.66 12.86
N SER A 351 -6.72 -6.34 12.96
CA SER A 351 -5.96 -5.26 12.34
C SER A 351 -5.69 -5.45 10.83
N PRO A 352 -6.65 -5.06 9.96
CA PRO A 352 -6.43 -5.05 8.52
C PRO A 352 -5.28 -4.11 8.09
N ARG A 353 -4.77 -4.30 6.86
CA ARG A 353 -3.70 -3.46 6.26
C ARG A 353 -3.93 -3.07 4.80
N GLY A 354 -3.75 -3.97 3.84
CA GLY A 354 -4.17 -3.69 2.46
C GLY A 354 -5.67 -3.78 2.29
N ILE A 355 -6.21 -3.20 1.23
CA ILE A 355 -7.59 -3.45 0.81
C ILE A 355 -7.71 -3.39 -0.71
N ASP A 356 -8.46 -4.33 -1.27
CA ASP A 356 -8.94 -4.25 -2.64
C ASP A 356 -10.23 -5.09 -2.82
N MET A 357 -10.87 -4.98 -3.97
CA MET A 357 -12.18 -5.57 -4.26
C MET A 357 -12.21 -6.23 -5.64
N GLY A 358 -12.88 -7.38 -5.73
CA GLY A 358 -13.23 -8.04 -7.01
C GLY A 358 -14.43 -7.40 -7.70
N ASN A 359 -14.75 -7.83 -8.93
CA ASN A 359 -15.95 -7.40 -9.65
C ASN A 359 -17.26 -7.93 -9.05
N ASP A 360 -17.16 -8.93 -8.17
CA ASP A 360 -18.27 -9.50 -7.40
C ASP A 360 -18.69 -8.65 -6.18
N GLY A 361 -17.90 -7.62 -5.85
CA GLY A 361 -18.10 -6.75 -4.70
C GLY A 361 -17.51 -7.30 -3.40
N VAL A 362 -16.79 -8.42 -3.44
CA VAL A 362 -16.14 -8.99 -2.26
C VAL A 362 -14.86 -8.21 -1.97
N VAL A 363 -14.75 -7.75 -0.73
CA VAL A 363 -13.59 -7.02 -0.23
C VAL A 363 -12.56 -8.00 0.29
N TRP A 364 -11.29 -7.76 0.00
CA TRP A 364 -10.16 -8.55 0.49
C TRP A 364 -9.20 -7.69 1.30
N VAL A 365 -8.70 -8.24 2.41
CA VAL A 365 -7.72 -7.57 3.29
C VAL A 365 -6.74 -8.58 3.90
N PRO A 366 -5.45 -8.27 4.02
CA PRO A 366 -4.56 -9.01 4.91
C PRO A 366 -4.73 -8.50 6.34
N LEU A 367 -4.63 -9.42 7.29
CA LEU A 367 -4.77 -9.16 8.72
C LEU A 367 -3.44 -9.39 9.44
N ALA A 368 -3.13 -8.56 10.44
CA ALA A 368 -1.92 -8.68 11.25
C ALA A 368 -1.82 -10.02 12.02
N SER A 369 -2.94 -10.72 12.19
CA SER A 369 -3.03 -12.10 12.69
C SER A 369 -2.38 -13.18 11.80
N GLY A 370 -1.85 -12.82 10.62
CA GLY A 370 -1.31 -13.77 9.66
C GLY A 370 -2.37 -14.46 8.80
N HIS A 371 -3.49 -13.77 8.55
CA HIS A 371 -4.59 -14.25 7.70
C HIS A 371 -4.79 -13.35 6.48
N MET A 372 -5.15 -13.98 5.37
CA MET A 372 -5.83 -13.36 4.24
C MET A 372 -7.33 -13.46 4.51
N ALA A 373 -8.09 -12.39 4.30
CA ALA A 373 -9.51 -12.38 4.62
C ALA A 373 -10.34 -11.84 3.47
N SER A 374 -11.52 -12.42 3.25
CA SER A 374 -12.58 -11.83 2.45
C SER A 374 -13.73 -11.36 3.33
N PHE A 375 -14.42 -10.31 2.87
CA PHE A 375 -15.62 -9.77 3.46
C PHE A 375 -16.68 -9.56 2.38
N ASP A 376 -17.81 -10.26 2.51
CA ASP A 376 -18.96 -10.14 1.62
C ASP A 376 -20.14 -9.49 2.36
N ARG A 377 -20.33 -8.18 2.09
CA ARG A 377 -21.41 -7.39 2.69
C ARG A 377 -22.80 -7.94 2.38
N LYS A 378 -23.00 -8.68 1.27
CA LYS A 378 -24.31 -9.25 0.90
C LYS A 378 -24.79 -10.31 1.89
N LYS A 379 -23.87 -10.86 2.71
CA LYS A 379 -24.19 -11.84 3.75
C LYS A 379 -24.65 -11.21 5.05
N CYS A 380 -24.50 -9.90 5.23
CA CYS A 380 -24.93 -9.21 6.45
C CYS A 380 -26.46 -9.33 6.62
N LYS A 381 -26.90 -9.82 7.79
CA LYS A 381 -28.32 -10.03 8.11
C LYS A 381 -28.89 -8.98 9.06
N GLY A 382 -28.03 -8.41 9.91
CA GLY A 382 -28.43 -7.41 10.92
C GLY A 382 -28.37 -5.97 10.42
N PRO A 383 -28.86 -5.01 11.23
CA PRO A 383 -28.69 -3.59 10.95
C PRO A 383 -27.20 -3.21 10.93
N LEU A 384 -26.88 -2.23 10.08
CA LEU A 384 -25.51 -1.70 9.90
C LEU A 384 -25.35 -0.29 10.49
N ASN A 385 -26.42 0.24 11.09
CA ASN A 385 -26.50 1.50 11.80
C ASN A 385 -27.09 1.28 13.22
N GLY A 386 -27.14 2.35 14.01
CA GLY A 386 -27.61 2.33 15.39
C GLY A 386 -26.48 2.27 16.43
N PRO A 387 -26.82 2.19 17.73
CA PRO A 387 -25.88 2.50 18.82
C PRO A 387 -24.57 1.70 18.81
N ASP A 388 -24.62 0.45 18.36
CA ASP A 388 -23.46 -0.45 18.32
C ASP A 388 -22.69 -0.42 16.99
N ALA A 389 -23.13 0.36 15.99
CA ALA A 389 -22.56 0.36 14.64
C ALA A 389 -21.08 0.76 14.64
N ALA A 390 -20.69 1.74 15.45
CA ALA A 390 -19.30 2.21 15.56
C ALA A 390 -18.34 1.17 16.14
N SER A 391 -18.85 0.11 16.80
CA SER A 391 -18.00 -1.01 17.24
C SER A 391 -17.46 -1.84 16.08
N GLY A 392 -18.18 -1.84 14.95
CA GLY A 392 -17.94 -2.68 13.78
C GLY A 392 -18.08 -4.18 14.00
N LYS A 393 -18.59 -4.63 15.15
CA LYS A 393 -18.73 -6.06 15.49
C LYS A 393 -19.95 -6.73 14.84
N HIS A 394 -20.72 -6.01 14.04
CA HIS A 394 -21.81 -6.57 13.25
C HIS A 394 -21.29 -7.32 12.01
N CYS A 395 -22.19 -8.02 11.32
CA CYS A 395 -21.90 -8.76 10.08
C CYS A 395 -20.69 -9.72 10.15
N GLN A 396 -20.56 -10.46 11.24
CA GLN A 396 -19.49 -11.45 11.38
C GLN A 396 -19.63 -12.59 10.36
N GLU A 397 -20.86 -12.89 9.94
CA GLU A 397 -21.22 -13.84 8.89
C GLU A 397 -20.72 -13.46 7.48
N GLY A 398 -20.29 -12.21 7.28
CA GLY A 398 -19.70 -11.75 6.02
C GLY A 398 -18.24 -12.17 5.84
N TRP A 399 -17.55 -12.60 6.89
CA TRP A 399 -16.11 -12.84 6.87
C TRP A 399 -15.74 -14.28 6.51
N THR A 400 -14.62 -14.43 5.80
CA THR A 400 -13.94 -15.72 5.63
C THR A 400 -12.44 -15.50 5.79
N LEU A 401 -11.79 -16.33 6.63
CA LEU A 401 -10.37 -16.22 6.94
C LEU A 401 -9.59 -17.40 6.34
N TYR A 402 -8.46 -17.08 5.72
CA TYR A 402 -7.50 -18.02 5.16
C TYR A 402 -6.15 -17.78 5.85
N ARG A 403 -5.70 -18.73 6.67
CA ARG A 403 -4.39 -18.63 7.33
C ARG A 403 -3.28 -18.64 6.28
N MET A 404 -2.34 -17.70 6.36
CA MET A 404 -1.17 -17.73 5.48
C MET A 404 -0.29 -18.92 5.83
N PRO A 405 0.20 -19.69 4.83
CA PRO A 405 1.14 -20.77 5.07
C PRO A 405 2.47 -20.23 5.60
N GLY A 406 3.20 -21.09 6.29
CA GLY A 406 4.48 -20.79 6.91
C GLY A 406 4.47 -20.98 8.43
N PRO A 407 5.63 -20.84 9.07
CA PRO A 407 5.78 -21.10 10.49
C PRO A 407 5.08 -20.04 11.35
N GLN A 408 4.84 -20.41 12.59
CA GLN A 408 4.52 -19.50 13.70
C GLN A 408 5.74 -19.41 14.63
N PHE A 409 5.83 -18.39 15.48
CA PHE A 409 6.85 -18.35 16.54
C PHE A 409 6.70 -19.56 17.49
N LYS A 410 7.84 -20.14 17.92
CA LYS A 410 7.84 -21.25 18.89
C LYS A 410 7.06 -20.87 20.15
N GLY A 411 6.11 -21.70 20.56
CA GLY A 411 5.30 -21.49 21.77
C GLY A 411 4.14 -20.50 21.65
N VAL A 412 3.85 -19.99 20.45
CA VAL A 412 2.66 -19.15 20.19
C VAL A 412 1.52 -20.01 19.63
N ASP A 413 0.27 -19.60 19.89
CA ASP A 413 -0.95 -20.25 19.38
C ASP A 413 -0.87 -20.48 17.86
N GLU A 414 -1.12 -21.73 17.45
CA GLU A 414 -1.12 -22.15 16.06
C GLU A 414 -2.27 -21.53 15.24
N LYS A 415 -3.25 -20.85 15.84
CA LYS A 415 -4.37 -20.24 15.10
C LYS A 415 -3.97 -19.08 14.18
N GLY A 416 -2.73 -18.57 14.25
CA GLY A 416 -2.22 -17.49 13.38
C GLY A 416 -0.99 -17.88 12.57
N SER A 417 -0.43 -16.94 11.82
CA SER A 417 0.85 -17.12 11.11
C SER A 417 1.82 -16.00 11.47
N ALA A 418 3.13 -16.30 11.54
CA ALA A 418 4.15 -15.25 11.62
C ALA A 418 4.39 -14.57 10.26
N ASN A 419 3.82 -15.14 9.20
CA ASN A 419 3.81 -14.51 7.89
C ASN A 419 2.85 -13.31 7.87
N HIS A 420 3.13 -12.34 7.00
CA HIS A 420 2.32 -11.15 6.84
C HIS A 420 2.35 -10.65 5.39
N ALA A 421 1.30 -9.95 5.01
CA ALA A 421 1.22 -9.24 3.75
C ALA A 421 1.09 -7.74 3.96
N TYR A 422 1.81 -6.98 3.14
CA TYR A 422 1.75 -5.52 3.14
C TYR A 422 0.42 -5.02 2.57
N TYR A 423 0.00 -5.59 1.44
CA TYR A 423 -1.20 -5.19 0.71
C TYR A 423 -1.90 -6.39 0.06
N VAL A 424 -3.02 -6.14 -0.62
CA VAL A 424 -3.68 -7.10 -1.50
C VAL A 424 -4.13 -6.41 -2.79
N TRP A 425 -4.01 -7.09 -3.92
CA TRP A 425 -4.51 -6.65 -5.22
C TRP A 425 -5.35 -7.75 -5.83
N VAL A 426 -6.57 -7.45 -6.27
CA VAL A 426 -7.48 -8.41 -6.90
C VAL A 426 -7.32 -8.38 -8.42
N ASP A 427 -6.99 -9.54 -8.99
CA ASP A 427 -6.92 -9.78 -10.43
C ASP A 427 -8.31 -9.89 -11.05
N ARG A 428 -8.95 -8.75 -11.26
CA ARG A 428 -10.31 -8.64 -11.83
C ARG A 428 -10.43 -9.25 -13.24
N TYR A 429 -9.32 -9.35 -13.98
CA TYR A 429 -9.35 -9.61 -15.42
C TYR A 429 -8.49 -10.78 -15.88
N ASN A 430 -8.04 -11.62 -14.95
CA ASN A 430 -7.21 -12.79 -15.25
C ASN A 430 -5.89 -12.41 -15.96
N THR A 431 -5.23 -11.40 -15.43
CA THR A 431 -3.95 -10.87 -15.91
C THR A 431 -2.77 -11.78 -15.58
N LEU A 432 -2.87 -12.62 -14.54
CA LEU A 432 -1.85 -13.63 -14.22
C LEU A 432 -2.13 -14.99 -14.89
N GLY A 433 -3.40 -15.32 -15.14
CA GLY A 433 -3.81 -16.63 -15.67
C GLY A 433 -4.41 -17.60 -14.63
N LEU A 434 -4.68 -17.15 -13.40
CA LEU A 434 -5.27 -17.97 -12.33
C LEU A 434 -6.81 -17.91 -12.25
N GLY A 435 -7.45 -17.06 -13.06
CA GLY A 435 -8.89 -16.81 -13.02
C GLY A 435 -9.22 -15.32 -12.88
N LYS A 436 -10.51 -14.98 -12.98
CA LYS A 436 -11.00 -13.63 -12.64
C LYS A 436 -11.25 -13.52 -11.14
N ASP A 437 -11.15 -12.31 -10.63
CA ASP A 437 -11.43 -11.94 -9.24
C ASP A 437 -10.57 -12.72 -8.23
N VAL A 438 -9.33 -13.02 -8.61
CA VAL A 438 -8.37 -13.72 -7.75
C VAL A 438 -7.62 -12.69 -6.89
N PRO A 439 -7.77 -12.69 -5.55
CA PRO A 439 -6.98 -11.83 -4.68
C PRO A 439 -5.53 -12.33 -4.62
N ILE A 440 -4.59 -11.40 -4.75
CA ILE A 440 -3.14 -11.64 -4.71
C ILE A 440 -2.56 -10.78 -3.60
N PHE A 441 -2.07 -11.44 -2.57
CA PHE A 441 -1.51 -10.83 -1.38
C PHE A 441 -0.01 -10.61 -1.55
N GLN A 442 0.43 -9.38 -1.27
CA GLN A 442 1.84 -9.00 -1.32
C GLN A 442 2.54 -9.41 -0.02
N THR A 443 2.91 -10.68 0.09
CA THR A 443 3.52 -11.27 1.29
C THR A 443 5.01 -11.02 1.35
N ASN A 444 5.36 -9.79 1.70
CA ASN A 444 6.74 -9.36 1.96
C ASN A 444 7.41 -10.09 3.13
N GLY A 445 6.62 -10.69 4.04
CA GLY A 445 7.15 -11.55 5.12
C GLY A 445 7.67 -12.90 4.64
N SER A 446 7.31 -13.34 3.43
CA SER A 446 7.63 -14.68 2.91
C SER A 446 8.29 -14.68 1.54
N GLU A 447 8.67 -13.52 1.04
CA GLU A 447 9.23 -13.34 -0.30
C GLU A 447 8.36 -13.98 -1.40
N SER A 448 7.05 -13.74 -1.32
CA SER A 448 6.11 -14.32 -2.27
C SER A 448 4.89 -13.44 -2.58
N LEU A 449 4.16 -13.82 -3.63
CA LEU A 449 2.79 -13.40 -3.89
C LEU A 449 1.87 -14.59 -3.59
N MET A 450 0.91 -14.42 -2.70
CA MET A 450 -0.04 -15.50 -2.36
C MET A 450 -1.39 -15.22 -2.98
N ALA A 451 -1.86 -16.11 -3.86
CA ALA A 451 -3.17 -16.01 -4.48
C ALA A 451 -4.19 -16.94 -3.79
N VAL A 452 -5.43 -16.50 -3.59
CA VAL A 452 -6.52 -17.37 -3.13
C VAL A 452 -7.37 -17.79 -4.33
N VAL A 453 -7.24 -19.05 -4.75
CA VAL A 453 -7.92 -19.61 -5.93
C VAL A 453 -8.83 -20.75 -5.47
N GLY A 454 -10.14 -20.60 -5.65
CA GLY A 454 -11.11 -21.62 -5.23
C GLY A 454 -11.00 -21.99 -3.75
N GLY A 455 -10.67 -21.02 -2.89
CA GLY A 455 -10.46 -21.21 -1.46
C GLY A 455 -9.12 -21.85 -1.06
N LYS A 456 -8.22 -22.12 -2.00
CA LYS A 456 -6.86 -22.64 -1.74
C LYS A 456 -5.81 -21.57 -1.98
N VAL A 457 -4.73 -21.62 -1.21
CA VAL A 457 -3.60 -20.69 -1.34
C VAL A 457 -2.61 -21.24 -2.37
N VAL A 458 -2.26 -20.40 -3.36
CA VAL A 458 -1.20 -20.61 -4.34
C VAL A 458 -0.04 -19.68 -3.98
N ASP A 459 1.11 -20.23 -3.59
CA ASP A 459 2.27 -19.47 -3.10
C ASP A 459 3.32 -19.26 -4.20
N ILE A 460 3.31 -18.09 -4.84
CA ILE A 460 4.24 -17.71 -5.91
C ILE A 460 5.49 -17.09 -5.28
N ARG A 461 6.44 -17.96 -4.91
CA ARG A 461 7.71 -17.56 -4.27
C ARG A 461 8.78 -17.18 -5.28
N VAL A 462 9.47 -16.07 -5.01
CA VAL A 462 10.71 -15.69 -5.70
C VAL A 462 11.88 -16.14 -4.81
N PRO A 463 12.73 -17.09 -5.25
CA PRO A 463 13.73 -17.69 -4.36
C PRO A 463 14.86 -16.73 -4.00
N TYR A 464 15.33 -16.87 -2.76
CA TYR A 464 16.63 -16.37 -2.32
C TYR A 464 17.76 -16.86 -3.26
N PRO A 465 18.78 -16.03 -3.57
CA PRO A 465 19.07 -14.70 -3.05
C PRO A 465 18.52 -13.55 -3.92
N MET A 466 17.56 -13.80 -4.80
CA MET A 466 17.10 -12.78 -5.76
C MET A 466 16.45 -11.56 -5.08
N GLY A 467 16.03 -11.72 -3.81
CA GLY A 467 15.36 -10.73 -2.97
C GLY A 467 13.96 -10.45 -3.47
N PHE A 468 12.95 -10.42 -2.60
CA PHE A 468 11.59 -10.11 -3.04
C PHE A 468 10.72 -9.54 -1.93
N PHE A 469 10.85 -8.24 -1.67
CA PHE A 469 10.09 -7.55 -0.63
C PHE A 469 8.93 -6.74 -1.23
N THR A 470 7.91 -7.41 -1.76
CA THR A 470 6.84 -6.76 -2.51
C THR A 470 5.81 -6.04 -1.64
N LYS A 471 5.40 -4.84 -2.05
CA LYS A 471 4.34 -4.04 -1.39
C LYS A 471 3.15 -3.73 -2.27
N ASN A 472 3.34 -3.84 -3.58
CA ASN A 472 2.31 -3.60 -4.58
C ASN A 472 2.39 -4.66 -5.67
N VAL A 473 1.30 -4.87 -6.40
CA VAL A 473 1.28 -5.61 -7.66
C VAL A 473 0.38 -4.85 -8.61
N ASP A 474 0.71 -4.91 -9.90
CA ASP A 474 -0.16 -4.49 -10.98
C ASP A 474 -0.22 -5.59 -12.05
N GLY A 475 -1.31 -5.66 -12.81
CA GLY A 475 -1.57 -6.75 -13.75
C GLY A 475 -1.88 -6.23 -15.15
N ARG A 476 -1.06 -6.61 -16.15
CA ARG A 476 -1.14 -6.09 -17.52
C ARG A 476 -1.33 -7.19 -18.54
N ILE A 477 -2.15 -6.90 -19.55
CA ILE A 477 -2.37 -7.73 -20.74
C ILE A 477 -1.76 -7.00 -21.93
N ASP A 478 -0.59 -7.46 -22.36
CA ASP A 478 0.14 -6.97 -23.53
C ASP A 478 -0.48 -7.49 -24.84
N ASP A 479 -0.91 -8.75 -24.87
CA ASP A 479 -1.63 -9.36 -25.99
C ASP A 479 -2.52 -10.52 -25.48
N ALA A 480 -3.84 -10.32 -25.54
CA ALA A 480 -4.80 -11.34 -25.11
C ALA A 480 -4.74 -12.63 -25.94
N LYS A 481 -4.24 -12.59 -27.19
CA LYS A 481 -4.12 -13.73 -28.11
C LYS A 481 -2.82 -14.51 -27.94
N ALA A 482 -1.81 -13.93 -27.28
CA ALA A 482 -0.52 -14.60 -27.03
C ALA A 482 -0.54 -15.60 -25.84
N GLY A 483 -1.73 -15.92 -25.32
CA GLY A 483 -1.89 -16.81 -24.17
C GLY A 483 -1.18 -16.27 -22.93
N TRP A 484 -0.44 -17.13 -22.23
CA TRP A 484 0.30 -16.73 -21.03
C TRP A 484 1.41 -15.71 -21.30
N LYS A 485 1.95 -15.64 -22.52
CA LYS A 485 3.07 -14.75 -22.86
C LYS A 485 2.66 -13.29 -22.92
N GLY A 486 1.41 -13.02 -23.30
CA GLY A 486 0.85 -11.66 -23.37
C GLY A 486 0.20 -11.19 -22.07
N ARG A 487 0.41 -11.90 -20.96
CA ARG A 487 -0.20 -11.67 -19.65
C ARG A 487 0.87 -11.70 -18.57
N ALA A 488 0.90 -10.71 -17.69
CA ALA A 488 1.87 -10.68 -16.61
C ALA A 488 1.42 -9.83 -15.43
N LEU A 489 1.91 -10.22 -14.26
CA LEU A 489 1.99 -9.30 -13.12
C LEU A 489 3.31 -8.56 -13.14
N TRP A 490 3.28 -7.33 -12.66
CA TRP A 490 4.41 -6.44 -12.48
C TRP A 490 4.48 -6.00 -11.03
N THR A 491 5.68 -6.01 -10.46
CA THR A 491 5.94 -5.50 -9.11
C THR A 491 7.39 -5.03 -8.97
N THR A 492 7.68 -4.27 -7.92
CA THR A 492 9.04 -3.86 -7.55
C THR A 492 9.38 -4.40 -6.16
N SER A 493 10.67 -4.54 -5.88
CA SER A 493 11.11 -4.72 -4.49
C SER A 493 10.90 -3.42 -3.72
N GLY A 494 10.08 -3.51 -2.67
CA GLY A 494 9.68 -2.44 -1.75
C GLY A 494 10.62 -2.25 -0.56
N THR A 495 11.84 -2.79 -0.62
CA THR A 495 12.80 -2.75 0.50
C THR A 495 13.51 -1.39 0.58
N ARG A 496 13.62 -0.84 1.80
CA ARG A 496 14.34 0.41 2.06
C ARG A 496 15.86 0.24 2.02
N THR A 497 16.34 -1.00 2.02
CA THR A 497 17.75 -1.35 2.23
C THR A 497 18.17 -2.45 1.28
N ASN A 498 18.15 -2.18 -0.04
CA ASN A 498 18.59 -3.14 -1.07
C ASN A 498 20.01 -3.68 -0.79
N PHE A 499 20.86 -2.85 -0.17
CA PHE A 499 22.22 -3.20 0.22
C PHE A 499 22.34 -4.22 1.37
N HIS A 500 21.23 -4.67 1.96
CA HIS A 500 21.23 -5.81 2.88
C HIS A 500 21.15 -7.16 2.18
N ASN A 501 20.72 -7.20 0.92
CA ASN A 501 20.71 -8.43 0.14
C ASN A 501 22.16 -8.87 -0.18
N GLU A 502 22.33 -10.14 -0.55
CA GLU A 502 23.61 -10.63 -1.08
C GLU A 502 24.09 -9.74 -2.24
N GLY A 503 25.36 -9.32 -2.22
CA GLY A 503 25.89 -8.32 -3.16
C GLY A 503 26.08 -6.93 -2.56
N GLY A 504 25.51 -6.65 -1.38
CA GLY A 504 25.83 -5.45 -0.60
C GLY A 504 25.52 -4.15 -1.35
N LYS A 505 26.44 -3.18 -1.30
CA LYS A 505 26.22 -1.81 -1.84
C LYS A 505 26.03 -1.75 -3.36
N GLU A 506 26.32 -2.80 -4.09
CA GLU A 506 26.12 -2.84 -5.55
C GLU A 506 24.67 -3.18 -5.92
N ASN A 507 23.88 -3.69 -4.96
CA ASN A 507 22.48 -4.01 -5.21
C ASN A 507 21.64 -2.79 -5.55
N ARG A 508 20.77 -2.96 -6.54
CA ARG A 508 19.79 -1.99 -6.99
C ARG A 508 18.37 -2.49 -6.75
N PRO A 509 17.39 -1.58 -6.63
CA PRO A 509 15.99 -1.94 -6.74
C PRO A 509 15.71 -2.72 -8.03
N LYS A 510 14.74 -3.64 -7.99
CA LYS A 510 14.40 -4.51 -9.11
C LYS A 510 12.94 -4.39 -9.49
N VAL A 511 12.67 -4.49 -10.79
CA VAL A 511 11.35 -4.78 -11.35
C VAL A 511 11.24 -6.27 -11.60
N TYR A 512 10.08 -6.86 -11.28
CA TYR A 512 9.76 -8.26 -11.53
C TYR A 512 8.54 -8.33 -12.46
N LYS A 513 8.67 -9.06 -13.56
CA LYS A 513 7.57 -9.52 -14.40
C LYS A 513 7.32 -10.99 -14.08
N LEU A 514 6.13 -11.32 -13.60
CA LEU A 514 5.72 -12.68 -13.26
C LEU A 514 4.67 -13.18 -14.25
N GLN A 515 4.89 -14.38 -14.79
CA GLN A 515 3.96 -15.05 -15.71
C GLN A 515 3.79 -16.51 -15.28
N ILE A 516 2.66 -17.12 -15.62
CA ILE A 516 2.40 -18.55 -15.34
C ILE A 516 2.23 -19.30 -16.66
N ARG A 517 3.12 -20.27 -16.90
CA ARG A 517 2.97 -21.17 -18.04
C ARG A 517 1.84 -22.19 -17.80
N PRO A 518 1.22 -22.71 -18.87
CA PRO A 518 0.28 -23.82 -18.74
C PRO A 518 0.95 -25.10 -18.25
N ASN A 519 2.23 -25.31 -18.58
CA ASN A 519 2.98 -26.52 -18.25
C ASN A 519 4.34 -26.22 -17.59
N PRO A 520 4.87 -27.11 -16.73
CA PRO A 520 6.21 -26.99 -16.17
C PRO A 520 7.30 -27.20 -17.25
N LEU A 521 8.51 -26.66 -17.04
CA LEU A 521 9.64 -26.84 -17.97
C LEU A 521 10.28 -28.23 -17.90
N ALA A 522 10.10 -28.93 -16.78
CA ALA A 522 10.61 -30.26 -16.56
C ALA A 522 9.42 -31.17 -16.21
N SER A 523 9.14 -32.11 -17.12
CA SER A 523 8.38 -33.33 -16.85
C SER A 523 9.32 -34.43 -16.38
#